data_AF-A0A194VLJ1-F1
#
_entry.id   AF-A0A194VLJ1-F1
#
_cell.length_a   1.000
_cell.length_b   1.000
_cell.length_c   1.000
_cell.angle_alpha   90.00
_cell.angle_beta   90.00
_cell.angle_gamma   90.00
#
_symmetry.space_group_name_H-M   'P 1'
#
loop_
_entity.id
_entity.type
_entity.pdbx_description
1 polymer ?
#
loop_
_entity_poly.entity_id
_entity_poly.type
_entity_poly.pdbx_seq_one_letter_code
_entity_poly.pdbx_strand_id
1 'polypeptide(L)'
;MAPTPSPPASFTFPPLLFPFNVSKEDYLSKLNEDAATKLDHLATGAIVFSSHHTDQQDRILLVQRASHDSMPNRWEIPGGAVDDGETILNGLAREVWEESGLKVKNMEAAVWEGQMFRTTRGKRVCKFTFVVEAENSGEVKLDPNEHQDHVWATEEECRAKRVVRSEEGKGATKLVFTTAPQEAAILKAFAWWKENRGASIPV
;
A
#
# COMPACT_ATOMS: atom_id res chain seq x y z
N MET A 1 -1.41 -2.55 27.27
CA MET A 1 -1.00 -2.71 25.87
C MET A 1 0.51 -2.82 25.85
N ALA A 2 1.06 -3.85 25.22
CA ALA A 2 2.50 -3.89 24.96
C ALA A 2 2.85 -2.70 24.05
N PRO A 3 4.03 -2.07 24.21
CA PRO A 3 4.46 -1.04 23.29
C PRO A 3 4.51 -1.62 21.88
N THR A 4 3.86 -0.95 20.93
CA THR A 4 3.96 -1.24 19.51
C THR A 4 5.44 -1.17 19.13
N PRO A 5 6.02 -2.21 18.52
CA PRO A 5 7.41 -2.14 18.09
C PRO A 5 7.60 -0.96 17.13
N SER A 6 8.71 -0.23 17.30
CA SER A 6 9.00 0.91 16.42
C SER A 6 9.36 0.39 15.02
N PRO A 7 8.85 1.03 13.94
CA PRO A 7 9.16 0.60 12.59
C PRO A 7 10.67 0.73 12.31
N PRO A 8 11.23 -0.13 11.45
CA PRO A 8 12.61 0.02 11.01
C PRO A 8 12.73 1.31 10.19
N ALA A 9 13.52 2.26 10.69
CA ALA A 9 13.60 3.64 10.19
C ALA A 9 14.40 3.81 8.87
N SER A 10 14.73 2.74 8.14
CA SER A 10 15.61 2.84 6.98
C SER A 10 14.91 2.36 5.69
N PHE A 11 14.34 3.31 4.96
CA PHE A 11 13.97 3.16 3.57
C PHE A 11 14.61 4.28 2.74
N THR A 12 14.76 4.08 1.43
CA THR A 12 15.20 5.13 0.50
C THR A 12 14.07 5.56 -0.42
N PHE A 13 14.16 6.78 -0.94
CA PHE A 13 13.21 7.32 -1.90
C PHE A 13 13.86 8.38 -2.79
N PRO A 14 13.43 8.52 -4.06
CA PRO A 14 13.96 9.51 -4.98
C PRO A 14 13.47 10.94 -4.64
N PRO A 15 14.17 11.99 -5.13
CA PRO A 15 13.80 13.38 -4.90
C PRO A 15 12.36 13.75 -5.29
N LEU A 16 11.77 13.05 -6.26
CA LEU A 16 10.37 13.25 -6.65
C LEU A 16 9.39 12.99 -5.49
N LEU A 17 9.79 12.20 -4.48
CA LEU A 17 8.97 11.93 -3.30
C LEU A 17 9.23 12.89 -2.11
N PHE A 18 10.15 13.86 -2.25
CA PHE A 18 10.39 14.87 -1.21
C PHE A 18 9.13 15.60 -0.74
N PRO A 19 8.16 15.95 -1.61
CA PRO A 19 6.92 16.58 -1.16
C PRO A 19 6.14 15.74 -0.14
N PHE A 20 6.26 14.42 -0.15
CA PHE A 20 5.54 13.51 0.77
C PHE A 20 6.31 13.24 2.06
N ASN A 21 7.57 13.69 2.15
CA ASN A 21 8.42 13.54 3.33
C ASN A 21 8.47 14.81 4.19
N VAL A 22 7.31 15.42 4.40
CA VAL A 22 7.07 16.49 5.36
C VAL A 22 6.02 16.02 6.35
N SER A 23 5.88 16.69 7.49
CA SER A 23 4.87 16.32 8.49
C SER A 23 3.46 16.34 7.87
N LYS A 24 2.59 15.46 8.36
CA LYS A 24 1.17 15.44 8.02
C LYS A 24 0.53 16.82 8.18
N GLU A 25 0.87 17.52 9.26
CA GLU A 25 0.34 18.84 9.60
C GLU A 25 0.75 19.88 8.56
N ASP A 26 2.03 19.92 8.18
CA ASP A 26 2.52 20.85 7.15
C ASP A 26 1.89 20.55 5.79
N TYR A 27 1.79 19.26 5.44
CA TYR A 27 1.17 18.85 4.18
C TYR A 27 -0.32 19.21 4.15
N LEU A 28 -1.06 18.92 5.23
CA LEU A 28 -2.47 19.29 5.34
C LEU A 28 -2.67 20.80 5.32
N SER A 29 -1.84 21.56 6.04
CA SER A 29 -1.88 23.02 6.05
C SER A 29 -1.75 23.56 4.63
N LYS A 30 -0.74 23.09 3.88
CA LYS A 30 -0.49 23.47 2.49
C LYS A 30 -1.63 23.07 1.55
N LEU A 31 -2.12 21.84 1.63
CA LEU A 31 -3.28 21.40 0.83
C LEU A 31 -4.52 22.25 1.13
N ASN A 32 -4.65 22.68 2.38
CA ASN A 32 -5.81 23.39 2.85
C ASN A 32 -5.76 24.87 2.53
N GLU A 33 -4.60 25.52 2.42
CA GLU A 33 -4.43 26.97 2.31
C GLU A 33 -5.52 27.65 1.44
N ASP A 34 -5.63 27.25 0.18
CA ASP A 34 -6.60 27.80 -0.79
C ASP A 34 -7.78 26.86 -1.12
N ALA A 35 -7.90 25.73 -0.42
CA ALA A 35 -8.94 24.76 -0.73
C ALA A 35 -10.34 25.25 -0.32
N ALA A 36 -11.27 25.25 -1.29
CA ALA A 36 -12.69 25.51 -1.06
C ALA A 36 -13.32 24.51 -0.06
N THR A 37 -12.77 23.30 0.03
CA THR A 37 -13.14 22.29 1.03
C THR A 37 -11.87 21.78 1.69
N LYS A 38 -11.74 22.04 2.99
CA LYS A 38 -10.58 21.61 3.79
C LYS A 38 -10.60 20.08 3.97
N LEU A 39 -9.44 19.45 3.98
CA LEU A 39 -9.22 18.04 4.34
C LEU A 39 -8.98 17.92 5.84
N ASP A 40 -9.43 16.81 6.41
CA ASP A 40 -9.32 16.54 7.85
C ASP A 40 -8.16 15.58 8.16
N HIS A 41 -7.87 14.62 7.25
CA HIS A 41 -6.80 13.63 7.42
C HIS A 41 -6.11 13.27 6.09
N LEU A 42 -4.96 12.63 6.21
CA LEU A 42 -4.25 11.98 5.11
C LEU A 42 -4.27 10.46 5.31
N ALA A 43 -4.22 9.74 4.21
CA ALA A 43 -4.05 8.29 4.19
C ALA A 43 -2.99 7.91 3.16
N THR A 44 -2.43 6.72 3.31
CA THR A 44 -1.39 6.19 2.44
C THR A 44 -1.67 4.76 2.05
N GLY A 45 -1.00 4.26 1.01
CA GLY A 45 -1.19 2.92 0.48
C GLY A 45 0.05 2.44 -0.26
N ALA A 46 0.40 1.19 -0.07
CA ALA A 46 1.62 0.60 -0.61
C ALA A 46 1.30 -0.51 -1.61
N ILE A 47 1.70 -0.33 -2.86
CA ILE A 47 1.75 -1.42 -3.83
C ILE A 47 3.13 -2.04 -3.73
N VAL A 48 3.22 -3.04 -2.86
CA VAL A 48 4.47 -3.74 -2.54
C VAL A 48 4.74 -4.79 -3.60
N PHE A 49 5.79 -4.63 -4.39
CA PHE A 49 6.27 -5.65 -5.32
C PHE A 49 7.18 -6.65 -4.62
N SER A 50 7.02 -7.92 -4.99
CA SER A 50 7.87 -9.00 -4.49
C SER A 50 9.27 -8.95 -5.10
N SER A 51 10.26 -9.14 -4.23
CA SER A 51 11.67 -9.38 -4.57
C SER A 51 12.01 -10.87 -4.66
N HIS A 52 11.09 -11.77 -4.30
CA HIS A 52 11.32 -13.20 -4.13
C HIS A 52 10.32 -14.07 -4.90
N HIS A 53 10.43 -14.16 -6.22
CA HIS A 53 9.78 -15.22 -6.99
C HIS A 53 10.72 -15.82 -8.03
N THR A 54 10.69 -17.14 -8.15
CA THR A 54 11.56 -17.92 -9.06
C THR A 54 11.02 -17.99 -10.48
N ASP A 55 9.74 -17.65 -10.70
CA ASP A 55 9.05 -17.71 -11.99
C ASP A 55 9.13 -16.41 -12.81
N GLN A 56 9.92 -15.43 -12.34
CA GLN A 56 10.13 -14.12 -12.97
C GLN A 56 8.86 -13.27 -13.17
N GLN A 57 7.72 -13.66 -12.57
CA GLN A 57 6.49 -12.87 -12.66
C GLN A 57 6.47 -11.78 -11.59
N ASP A 58 6.18 -10.56 -12.02
CA ASP A 58 5.92 -9.44 -11.10
C ASP A 58 4.63 -9.72 -10.34
N ARG A 59 4.72 -9.66 -9.01
CA ARG A 59 3.58 -9.86 -8.11
C ARG A 59 3.54 -8.76 -7.08
N ILE A 60 2.33 -8.39 -6.68
CA ILE A 60 2.09 -7.44 -5.60
C ILE A 60 1.45 -8.12 -4.40
N LEU A 61 1.71 -7.61 -3.20
CA LEU A 61 1.02 -8.04 -2.01
C LEU A 61 -0.41 -7.49 -1.99
N LEU A 62 -1.37 -8.39 -1.78
CA LEU A 62 -2.74 -8.04 -1.41
C LEU A 62 -3.07 -8.71 -0.07
N VAL A 63 -3.73 -7.96 0.81
CA VAL A 63 -4.23 -8.43 2.10
C VAL A 63 -5.75 -8.47 2.09
N GLN A 64 -6.34 -9.41 2.80
CA GLN A 64 -7.79 -9.55 2.94
C GLN A 64 -8.24 -9.04 4.29
N ARG A 65 -9.14 -8.05 4.26
CA ARG A 65 -9.76 -7.45 5.45
C ARG A 65 -10.45 -8.52 6.30
N ALA A 66 -10.25 -8.43 7.61
CA ALA A 66 -10.86 -9.30 8.59
C ALA A 66 -12.40 -9.27 8.45
N SER A 67 -13.03 -10.41 8.71
CA SER A 67 -14.49 -10.58 8.59
C SER A 67 -15.32 -9.66 9.50
N HIS A 68 -14.73 -9.07 10.54
CA HIS A 68 -15.37 -8.18 11.50
C HIS A 68 -15.05 -6.69 11.26
N ASP A 69 -14.18 -6.37 10.30
CA ASP A 69 -13.86 -5.00 9.94
C ASP A 69 -14.88 -4.45 8.93
N SER A 70 -14.87 -3.13 8.69
CA SER A 70 -15.60 -2.49 7.60
C SER A 70 -15.19 -3.09 6.26
N MET A 71 -16.13 -3.17 5.30
CA MET A 71 -15.88 -3.83 4.01
C MET A 71 -15.27 -5.26 4.17
N PRO A 72 -15.90 -6.14 4.95
CA PRO A 72 -15.29 -7.40 5.38
C PRO A 72 -14.99 -8.33 4.21
N ASN A 73 -13.92 -9.12 4.32
CA ASN A 73 -13.46 -10.10 3.33
C ASN A 73 -13.03 -9.50 1.97
N ARG A 74 -12.97 -8.17 1.84
CA ARG A 74 -12.46 -7.50 0.64
C ARG A 74 -10.94 -7.48 0.63
N TRP A 75 -10.40 -7.44 -0.58
CA TRP A 75 -8.96 -7.40 -0.81
C TRP A 75 -8.47 -5.97 -1.01
N GLU A 76 -7.31 -5.67 -0.46
CA GLU A 76 -6.69 -4.37 -0.60
C GLU A 76 -5.17 -4.42 -0.59
N ILE A 77 -4.59 -3.26 -0.92
CA ILE A 77 -3.18 -2.99 -0.71
C ILE A 77 -2.98 -2.59 0.75
N PRO A 78 -1.84 -2.91 1.37
CA PRO A 78 -1.53 -2.41 2.71
C PRO A 78 -1.58 -0.88 2.77
N GLY A 79 -2.02 -0.33 3.89
CA GLY A 79 -2.01 1.10 4.16
C GLY A 79 -3.23 1.62 4.92
N GLY A 80 -3.01 2.67 5.70
CA GLY A 80 -4.01 3.27 6.56
C GLY A 80 -3.91 4.79 6.65
N ALA A 81 -4.34 5.31 7.80
CA ALA A 81 -4.27 6.73 8.09
C ALA A 81 -2.82 7.14 8.41
N VAL A 82 -2.46 8.37 8.05
CA VAL A 82 -1.22 8.97 8.51
C VAL A 82 -1.47 9.55 9.91
N ASP A 83 -0.65 9.19 10.89
CA ASP A 83 -0.70 9.65 12.28
C ASP A 83 -0.18 11.08 12.44
N ASP A 84 -0.46 11.69 13.58
CA ASP A 84 0.00 13.05 13.88
C ASP A 84 1.53 13.04 14.12
N GLY A 85 2.24 14.02 13.57
CA GLY A 85 3.69 14.16 13.68
C GLY A 85 4.52 13.23 12.78
N GLU A 86 3.91 12.33 11.98
CA GLU A 86 4.63 11.53 10.98
C GLU A 86 4.55 12.13 9.57
N THR A 87 5.43 11.68 8.68
CA THR A 87 5.34 11.99 7.23
C THR A 87 4.48 10.94 6.53
N ILE A 88 3.95 11.26 5.34
CA ILE A 88 3.15 10.30 4.55
C ILE A 88 3.98 9.03 4.24
N LEU A 89 5.28 9.20 3.99
CA LEU A 89 6.20 8.09 3.74
C LEU A 89 6.46 7.25 5.00
N ASN A 90 6.65 7.89 6.16
CA ASN A 90 6.81 7.17 7.42
C ASN A 90 5.54 6.39 7.79
N GLY A 91 4.36 7.00 7.63
CA GLY A 91 3.08 6.30 7.81
C GLY A 91 2.96 5.10 6.88
N LEU A 92 3.40 5.22 5.62
CA LEU A 92 3.39 4.09 4.69
C LEU A 92 4.27 2.94 5.18
N ALA A 93 5.49 3.25 5.64
CA ALA A 93 6.41 2.23 6.14
C ALA A 93 5.89 1.55 7.42
N ARG A 94 5.25 2.32 8.32
CA ARG A 94 4.58 1.80 9.52
C ARG A 94 3.46 0.84 9.15
N GLU A 95 2.52 1.26 8.32
CA GLU A 95 1.35 0.46 7.92
C GLU A 95 1.76 -0.86 7.24
N VAL A 96 2.72 -0.81 6.30
CA VAL A 96 3.25 -2.03 5.66
C VAL A 96 3.80 -2.99 6.72
N TRP A 97 4.52 -2.46 7.71
CA TRP A 97 5.13 -3.28 8.75
C TRP A 97 4.10 -3.84 9.74
N GLU A 98 3.11 -3.05 10.17
CA GLU A 98 2.04 -3.46 11.09
C GLU A 98 1.13 -4.52 10.45
N GLU A 99 0.69 -4.29 9.21
CA GLU A 99 -0.31 -5.13 8.54
C GLU A 99 0.28 -6.38 7.88
N SER A 100 1.59 -6.41 7.60
CA SER A 100 2.21 -7.51 6.85
C SER A 100 3.54 -8.02 7.39
N GLY A 101 4.12 -7.36 8.41
CA GLY A 101 5.45 -7.69 8.93
C GLY A 101 6.61 -7.37 7.98
N LEU A 102 6.33 -6.93 6.75
CA LEU A 102 7.33 -6.58 5.75
C LEU A 102 7.99 -5.24 6.10
N LYS A 103 9.24 -5.06 5.66
CA LYS A 103 9.98 -3.81 5.84
C LYS A 103 10.14 -3.13 4.51
N VAL A 104 9.74 -1.87 4.41
CA VAL A 104 9.95 -1.09 3.19
C VAL A 104 11.44 -0.83 3.00
N LYS A 105 11.96 -1.19 1.83
CA LYS A 105 13.35 -0.92 1.42
C LYS A 105 13.43 0.36 0.58
N ASN A 106 12.64 0.41 -0.48
CA ASN A 106 12.61 1.51 -1.44
C ASN A 106 11.16 1.94 -1.67
N MET A 107 10.92 3.25 -1.66
CA MET A 107 9.69 3.84 -2.18
C MET A 107 10.04 4.51 -3.50
N GLU A 108 9.42 4.06 -4.57
CA GLU A 108 9.90 4.33 -5.93
C GLU A 108 9.15 5.49 -6.59
N ALA A 109 7.82 5.50 -6.48
CA ALA A 109 6.97 6.50 -7.13
C ALA A 109 5.61 6.62 -6.46
N ALA A 110 5.00 7.80 -6.56
CA ALA A 110 3.57 7.97 -6.32
C ALA A 110 2.80 7.64 -7.61
N VAL A 111 1.96 6.62 -7.57
CA VAL A 111 1.15 6.19 -8.73
C VAL A 111 -0.28 6.69 -8.64
N TRP A 112 -0.73 7.07 -7.45
CA TRP A 112 -2.03 7.70 -7.28
C TRP A 112 -1.96 8.80 -6.24
N GLU A 113 -2.26 10.02 -6.65
CA GLU A 113 -2.20 11.19 -5.79
C GLU A 113 -3.58 11.82 -5.69
N GLY A 114 -3.97 12.23 -4.48
CA GLY A 114 -5.16 13.05 -4.31
C GLY A 114 -6.49 12.28 -4.30
N GLN A 115 -6.53 10.98 -3.99
CA GLN A 115 -7.82 10.29 -3.88
C GLN A 115 -8.58 10.81 -2.66
N MET A 116 -9.64 11.58 -2.91
CA MET A 116 -10.46 12.14 -1.85
C MET A 116 -11.66 11.24 -1.55
N PHE A 117 -11.90 10.98 -0.27
CA PHE A 117 -13.11 10.29 0.19
C PHE A 117 -13.54 10.77 1.57
N ARG A 118 -14.69 10.29 2.04
CA ARG A 118 -15.18 10.53 3.40
C ARG A 118 -15.20 9.22 4.18
N THR A 119 -14.71 9.26 5.41
CA THR A 119 -14.89 8.16 6.37
C THR A 119 -16.36 8.05 6.78
N THR A 120 -16.72 6.93 7.40
CA THR A 120 -18.05 6.73 8.01
C THR A 120 -18.37 7.77 9.08
N ARG A 121 -17.35 8.36 9.72
CA ARG A 121 -17.46 9.46 10.69
C ARG A 121 -17.46 10.86 10.04
N GLY A 122 -17.55 10.94 8.71
CA GLY A 122 -17.69 12.20 7.96
C GLY A 122 -16.38 12.96 7.69
N LYS A 123 -15.23 12.45 8.17
CA LYS A 123 -13.91 13.06 7.93
C LYS A 123 -13.52 12.96 6.47
N ARG A 124 -13.03 14.05 5.89
CA ARG A 124 -12.51 14.14 4.52
C ARG A 124 -11.04 13.74 4.52
N VAL A 125 -10.73 12.74 3.72
CA VAL A 125 -9.40 12.12 3.66
C VAL A 125 -8.86 12.28 2.25
N CYS A 126 -7.57 12.59 2.15
CA CYS A 126 -6.82 12.50 0.90
C CYS A 126 -5.84 11.33 1.00
N LYS A 127 -5.98 10.34 0.10
CA LYS A 127 -5.11 9.16 0.02
C LYS A 127 -4.10 9.28 -1.11
N PHE A 128 -2.86 8.93 -0.78
CA PHE A 128 -1.76 8.74 -1.71
C PHE A 128 -1.42 7.24 -1.82
N THR A 129 -0.92 6.80 -2.96
CA THR A 129 -0.52 5.40 -3.17
C THR A 129 0.81 5.33 -3.90
N PHE A 130 1.70 4.51 -3.36
CA PHE A 130 3.09 4.45 -3.76
C PHE A 130 3.48 3.05 -4.22
N VAL A 131 4.43 2.99 -5.14
CA VAL A 131 5.13 1.77 -5.53
C VAL A 131 6.27 1.54 -4.56
N VAL A 132 6.35 0.32 -4.04
CA VAL A 132 7.24 -0.02 -2.93
C VAL A 132 7.94 -1.33 -3.21
N GLU A 133 9.24 -1.38 -2.93
CA GLU A 133 10.00 -2.61 -2.80
C GLU A 133 10.22 -2.92 -1.32
N ALA A 134 9.86 -4.13 -0.87
CA ALA A 134 10.06 -4.57 0.50
C ALA A 134 11.28 -5.50 0.64
N GLU A 135 11.96 -5.40 1.78
CA GLU A 135 12.89 -6.40 2.26
C GLU A 135 12.12 -7.68 2.63
N ASN A 136 12.72 -8.84 2.36
CA ASN A 136 12.22 -10.14 2.81
C ASN A 136 10.74 -10.40 2.48
N SER A 137 10.34 -10.17 1.22
CA SER A 137 9.00 -10.47 0.68
C SER A 137 8.57 -11.96 0.79
N GLY A 138 9.39 -12.83 1.37
CA GLY A 138 9.10 -14.26 1.56
C GLY A 138 8.29 -14.59 2.83
N GLU A 139 8.18 -13.70 3.81
CA GLU A 139 7.51 -14.00 5.09
C GLU A 139 6.50 -12.91 5.48
N VAL A 140 5.25 -13.04 5.02
CA VAL A 140 4.15 -12.14 5.38
C VAL A 140 3.53 -12.57 6.72
N LYS A 141 3.42 -11.63 7.66
CA LYS A 141 2.79 -11.79 8.97
C LYS A 141 1.69 -10.76 9.14
N LEU A 142 0.44 -11.21 9.05
CA LEU A 142 -0.71 -10.33 9.15
C LEU A 142 -1.03 -9.96 10.59
N ASP A 143 -1.53 -8.75 10.82
CA ASP A 143 -2.26 -8.42 12.05
C ASP A 143 -3.63 -9.11 12.00
N PRO A 144 -3.91 -10.11 12.86
CA PRO A 144 -5.17 -10.84 12.84
C PRO A 144 -6.40 -9.98 13.23
N ASN A 145 -6.21 -8.80 13.80
CA ASN A 145 -7.30 -7.86 14.08
C ASN A 145 -7.77 -7.12 12.83
N GLU A 146 -6.91 -6.96 11.83
CA GLU A 146 -7.19 -6.15 10.64
C GLU A 146 -7.30 -7.01 9.37
N HIS A 147 -6.48 -8.06 9.27
CA HIS A 147 -6.41 -8.91 8.07
C HIS A 147 -6.40 -10.40 8.42
N GLN A 148 -6.98 -11.20 7.54
CA GLN A 148 -7.18 -12.64 7.77
C GLN A 148 -6.54 -13.54 6.70
N ASP A 149 -6.13 -12.99 5.57
CA ASP A 149 -5.46 -13.72 4.50
C ASP A 149 -4.62 -12.79 3.63
N HIS A 150 -3.68 -13.35 2.85
CA HIS A 150 -2.87 -12.61 1.89
C HIS A 150 -2.59 -13.42 0.63
N VAL A 151 -2.27 -12.72 -0.45
CA VAL A 151 -1.78 -13.30 -1.71
C VAL A 151 -0.72 -12.41 -2.34
N TRP A 152 0.19 -13.04 -3.09
CA TRP A 152 1.04 -12.38 -4.07
C TRP A 152 0.41 -12.55 -5.46
N ALA A 153 -0.20 -11.50 -5.98
CA ALA A 153 -1.00 -11.55 -7.22
C ALA A 153 -0.26 -10.91 -8.40
N THR A 154 -0.29 -11.54 -9.57
CA THR A 154 0.22 -10.94 -10.82
C THR A 154 -0.74 -9.87 -11.37
N GLU A 155 -0.29 -9.12 -12.38
CA GLU A 155 -1.15 -8.19 -13.11
C GLU A 155 -2.37 -8.89 -13.72
N GLU A 156 -2.16 -10.05 -14.35
CA GLU A 156 -3.20 -10.86 -14.98
C GLU A 156 -4.24 -11.34 -13.96
N GLU A 157 -3.78 -11.79 -12.79
CA GLU A 157 -4.66 -12.23 -11.70
C GLU A 157 -5.49 -11.06 -11.13
N CYS A 158 -4.89 -9.88 -10.99
CA CYS A 158 -5.59 -8.66 -10.60
C CYS A 158 -6.66 -8.28 -11.62
N ARG A 159 -6.35 -8.33 -12.92
CA ARG A 159 -7.31 -8.07 -14.02
C ARG A 159 -8.44 -9.10 -14.05
N ALA A 160 -8.10 -10.38 -13.85
CA ALA A 160 -9.06 -11.48 -13.80
C ALA A 160 -9.87 -11.52 -12.49
N LYS A 161 -9.49 -10.71 -11.50
CA LYS A 161 -10.05 -10.71 -10.14
C LYS A 161 -10.03 -12.10 -9.50
N ARG A 162 -8.97 -12.86 -9.76
CA ARG A 162 -8.85 -14.26 -9.33
C ARG A 162 -7.39 -14.69 -9.27
N VAL A 163 -6.99 -15.29 -8.16
CA VAL A 163 -5.68 -15.91 -7.95
C VAL A 163 -5.83 -17.41 -7.86
N VAL A 164 -4.90 -18.17 -8.46
CA VAL A 164 -4.80 -19.62 -8.27
C VAL A 164 -3.67 -19.89 -7.28
N ARG A 165 -4.02 -20.47 -6.13
CA ARG A 165 -3.06 -20.72 -5.05
C ARG A 165 -2.54 -22.15 -5.17
N SER A 166 -1.23 -22.30 -4.98
CA SER A 166 -0.56 -23.60 -4.97
C SER A 166 -0.61 -24.29 -3.60
N GLU A 167 -1.01 -23.58 -2.55
CA GLU A 167 -1.15 -24.12 -1.19
C GLU A 167 -2.31 -25.12 -1.09
N GLU A 168 -2.08 -26.25 -0.41
CA GLU A 168 -3.09 -27.27 -0.17
C GLU A 168 -4.35 -26.69 0.49
N GLY A 169 -5.52 -26.99 -0.09
CA GLY A 169 -6.83 -26.55 0.42
C GLY A 169 -7.25 -25.13 0.00
N LYS A 170 -6.35 -24.32 -0.56
CA LYS A 170 -6.67 -22.99 -1.09
C LYS A 170 -6.89 -23.09 -2.59
N GLY A 171 -8.16 -23.25 -2.97
CA GLY A 171 -8.57 -23.22 -4.37
C GLY A 171 -8.45 -21.83 -5.00
N ALA A 172 -9.04 -21.67 -6.19
CA ALA A 172 -9.14 -20.37 -6.84
C ALA A 172 -9.79 -19.34 -5.91
N THR A 173 -9.08 -18.27 -5.60
CA THR A 173 -9.51 -17.20 -4.69
C THR A 173 -10.00 -16.02 -5.51
N LYS A 174 -11.23 -15.56 -5.28
CA LYS A 174 -11.79 -14.38 -5.93
C LYS A 174 -11.31 -13.10 -5.24
N LEU A 175 -10.77 -12.17 -6.01
CA LEU A 175 -10.32 -10.87 -5.53
C LEU A 175 -11.46 -9.84 -5.67
N VAL A 176 -12.23 -9.66 -4.59
CA VAL A 176 -13.21 -8.57 -4.51
C VAL A 176 -12.55 -7.38 -3.82
N PHE A 177 -12.14 -6.38 -4.60
CA PHE A 177 -11.43 -5.20 -4.06
C PHE A 177 -12.37 -4.26 -3.30
N THR A 178 -11.77 -3.43 -2.42
CA THR A 178 -12.47 -2.41 -1.64
C THR A 178 -13.05 -1.30 -2.51
N THR A 179 -12.28 -0.78 -3.48
CA THR A 179 -12.71 0.34 -4.33
C THR A 179 -12.16 0.26 -5.76
N ALA A 180 -12.88 0.83 -6.74
CA ALA A 180 -12.43 0.92 -8.13
C ALA A 180 -11.16 1.78 -8.33
N PRO A 181 -10.96 2.92 -7.63
CA PRO A 181 -9.70 3.67 -7.73
C PRO A 181 -8.48 2.87 -7.27
N GLN A 182 -8.63 2.00 -6.26
CA GLN A 182 -7.54 1.12 -5.85
C GLN A 182 -7.19 0.11 -6.94
N GLU A 183 -8.18 -0.48 -7.61
CA GLU A 183 -7.94 -1.35 -8.77
C GLU A 183 -7.16 -0.60 -9.88
N ALA A 184 -7.53 0.66 -10.14
CA ALA A 184 -6.82 1.49 -11.12
C ALA A 184 -5.37 1.80 -10.69
N ALA A 185 -5.14 2.08 -9.41
CA ALA A 185 -3.81 2.31 -8.86
C ALA A 185 -2.91 1.07 -8.99
N ILE A 186 -3.46 -0.13 -8.72
CA ILE A 186 -2.77 -1.41 -8.92
C ILE A 186 -2.30 -1.56 -10.37
N LEU A 187 -3.19 -1.36 -11.34
CA LEU A 187 -2.83 -1.51 -12.76
C LEU A 187 -1.83 -0.44 -13.21
N LYS A 188 -1.93 0.78 -12.69
CA LYS A 188 -0.97 1.85 -12.95
C LYS A 188 0.40 1.53 -12.37
N ALA A 189 0.47 0.90 -11.19
CA ALA A 189 1.72 0.45 -10.62
C ALA A 189 2.40 -0.65 -11.43
N PHE A 190 1.65 -1.65 -11.93
CA PHE A 190 2.22 -2.65 -12.84
C PHE A 190 2.76 -2.03 -14.14
N ALA A 191 2.04 -1.07 -14.72
CA ALA A 191 2.53 -0.35 -15.90
C ALA A 191 3.82 0.42 -15.59
N TRP A 192 3.83 1.20 -14.51
CA TRP A 192 5.01 1.93 -14.04
C TRP A 192 6.19 0.99 -13.78
N TRP A 193 5.95 -0.14 -13.10
CA TRP A 193 6.98 -1.11 -12.75
C TRP A 193 7.65 -1.69 -14.00
N LYS A 194 6.89 -2.10 -15.01
CA LYS A 194 7.44 -2.61 -16.28
C LYS A 194 8.27 -1.58 -17.02
N GLU A 195 7.85 -0.31 -17.02
CA GLU A 195 8.57 0.78 -17.67
C GLU A 195 9.91 1.10 -16.98
N ASN A 196 10.00 0.89 -15.66
CA ASN A 196 11.14 1.36 -14.86
C ASN A 196 12.08 0.22 -14.40
N ARG A 197 11.65 -1.05 -14.39
CA ARG A 197 12.50 -2.21 -14.03
C ARG A 197 13.52 -2.58 -15.10
N GLY A 198 13.35 -2.08 -16.34
CA GLY A 198 14.27 -2.27 -17.47
C GLY A 198 15.47 -1.30 -17.52
N ALA A 199 15.48 -0.25 -16.71
CA ALA A 199 16.58 0.72 -16.63
C ALA A 199 17.68 0.28 -15.65
N SER A 200 17.98 -1.03 -15.61
CA SER A 200 19.17 -1.52 -14.92
C SER A 200 20.39 -0.85 -15.53
N ILE A 201 21.11 -0.11 -14.69
CA ILE A 201 22.37 0.58 -14.97
C ILE A 201 23.27 -0.36 -15.79
N PRO A 202 23.80 0.06 -16.95
CA PRO A 202 24.77 -0.75 -17.67
C PRO A 202 25.98 -1.00 -16.76
N VAL A 203 26.34 -2.27 -16.62
CA VAL A 203 27.58 -2.72 -15.94
C VAL A 203 28.79 -2.07 -16.60
#